data_AF-A0A376H507-F1
#
_entry.id   AF-A0A376H507-F1
#
_cell.length_a   1.000
_cell.length_b   1.000
_cell.length_c   1.000
_cell.angle_alpha   90.00
_cell.angle_beta   90.00
_cell.angle_gamma   90.00
#
_symmetry.space_group_name_H-M   'P 1'
#
loop_
_entity.id
_entity.type
_entity.pdbx_description
1 polymer ?
#
loop_
_entity_poly.entity_id
_entity_poly.type
_entity_poly.pdbx_seq_one_letter_code
_entity_poly.pdbx_strand_id
1 'polypeptide(L)'
;MRLRVVPGFISPPPGFGGLCYTPTARACVNISIPLQLRVIEMLESLLTLAKFFAEKSVSRFMITIVIFFLILMLVPENLSEYLEKKSAIPYSMQLFCFSIAFVSTLILDRVVILFLRMFYLIRGFVKKRKMLKNLNSLNAEQIRIIELFLQYNCQLTLCPDNPNVALLVKMRIISFVRKCSLGNDSQFQLNPEYEDLIFETWNPCTKRFE
;
A
#
# COMPACT_ATOMS: atom_id res chain seq x y z
N MET A 1 -31.58 -40.66 18.77
CA MET A 1 -30.95 -40.73 20.11
C MET A 1 -31.01 -42.15 20.61
N ARG A 2 -29.86 -42.78 20.85
CA ARG A 2 -29.71 -43.88 21.82
C ARG A 2 -28.26 -44.29 21.86
N LEU A 3 -27.59 -44.02 22.97
CA LEU A 3 -26.55 -44.91 23.47
C LEU A 3 -26.73 -44.99 25.00
N ARG A 4 -27.21 -46.16 25.45
CA ARG A 4 -26.82 -46.79 26.72
C ARG A 4 -25.31 -47.14 26.60
N VAL A 5 -24.53 -47.34 27.67
CA VAL A 5 -24.50 -48.55 28.51
C VAL A 5 -23.63 -48.30 29.75
N VAL A 6 -24.02 -48.94 30.85
CA VAL A 6 -23.51 -49.02 32.24
C VAL A 6 -22.21 -49.84 32.35
N PRO A 7 -21.33 -49.66 33.36
CA PRO A 7 -20.05 -50.37 33.44
C PRO A 7 -20.17 -51.73 34.14
N GLY A 8 -19.43 -52.73 33.66
CA GLY A 8 -19.31 -54.05 34.27
C GLY A 8 -17.84 -54.44 34.45
N PHE A 9 -17.40 -54.50 35.71
CA PHE A 9 -16.16 -55.12 36.14
C PHE A 9 -16.23 -56.63 35.95
N ILE A 10 -15.20 -57.23 35.33
CA ILE A 10 -14.95 -58.68 35.37
C ILE A 10 -13.45 -58.88 35.66
N SER A 11 -13.17 -59.51 36.79
CA SER A 11 -11.86 -59.97 37.28
C SER A 11 -11.38 -61.23 36.55
N PRO A 12 -10.06 -61.49 36.41
CA PRO A 12 -9.57 -62.75 35.87
C PRO A 12 -9.32 -63.81 36.98
N PRO A 13 -9.40 -65.12 36.67
CA PRO A 13 -9.22 -66.19 37.64
C PRO A 13 -7.74 -66.61 37.81
N PRO A 14 -7.40 -67.35 38.91
CA PRO A 14 -6.04 -67.71 39.26
C PRO A 14 -5.67 -69.13 38.81
N GLY A 15 -4.47 -69.32 38.26
CA GLY A 15 -3.89 -70.64 38.06
C GLY A 15 -2.73 -70.70 37.07
N PHE A 16 -1.64 -71.35 37.52
CA PHE A 16 -0.46 -71.81 36.75
C PHE A 16 0.46 -70.68 36.21
N GLY A 17 1.70 -70.51 36.66
CA GLY A 17 2.71 -71.49 37.06
C GLY A 17 3.75 -71.62 35.95
N GLY A 18 4.96 -71.07 36.16
CA GLY A 18 6.12 -71.39 35.32
C GLY A 18 6.95 -70.21 34.80
N LEU A 19 8.07 -69.98 35.49
CA LEU A 19 9.41 -69.77 34.91
C LEU A 19 9.69 -68.54 34.03
N CYS A 20 10.35 -67.57 34.67
CA CYS A 20 11.44 -66.70 34.21
C CYS A 20 11.73 -66.59 32.70
N TYR A 21 11.45 -65.43 32.07
CA TYR A 21 12.24 -64.92 30.95
C TYR A 21 12.36 -63.37 30.97
N THR A 22 13.60 -62.93 30.77
CA THR A 22 14.26 -61.60 30.68
C THR A 22 13.48 -60.37 30.15
N PRO A 23 13.88 -59.13 30.54
CA PRO A 23 13.30 -57.90 30.01
C PRO A 23 13.93 -57.56 28.65
N THR A 24 13.46 -58.20 27.58
CA THR A 24 13.89 -57.90 26.20
C THR A 24 12.73 -57.98 25.22
N ALA A 25 11.70 -57.14 25.40
CA ALA A 25 10.81 -56.77 24.30
C ALA A 25 9.90 -55.59 24.68
N ARG A 26 10.28 -54.37 24.25
CA ARG A 26 9.42 -53.31 23.67
C ARG A 26 10.12 -51.95 23.78
N ALA A 27 11.23 -51.82 23.07
CA ALA A 27 11.86 -50.54 22.74
C ALA A 27 11.76 -50.32 21.22
N CYS A 28 10.54 -50.34 20.67
CA CYS A 28 10.30 -50.06 19.24
C CYS A 28 9.04 -49.23 19.00
N VAL A 29 8.64 -48.38 19.95
CA VAL A 29 7.55 -47.42 19.73
C VAL A 29 7.96 -46.10 20.37
N ASN A 30 8.52 -45.18 19.56
CA ASN A 30 8.42 -43.71 19.68
C ASN A 30 9.57 -42.86 19.14
N ILE A 31 10.50 -43.40 18.35
CA ILE A 31 11.52 -42.52 17.73
C ILE A 31 10.95 -41.75 16.51
N SER A 32 9.84 -42.22 15.92
CA SER A 32 9.21 -41.59 14.75
C SER A 32 8.28 -40.40 15.07
N ILE A 33 7.70 -40.33 16.28
CA ILE A 33 6.77 -39.26 16.67
C ILE A 33 7.43 -37.87 16.76
N PRO A 34 8.62 -37.69 17.38
CA PRO A 34 9.21 -36.34 17.49
C PRO A 34 9.69 -35.80 16.13
N LEU A 35 10.05 -36.69 15.19
CA LEU A 35 10.47 -36.30 13.84
C LEU A 35 9.28 -35.91 12.97
N GLN A 36 8.16 -36.64 13.05
CA GLN A 36 6.93 -36.31 12.32
C GLN A 36 6.30 -34.99 12.82
N LEU A 37 6.28 -34.75 14.14
CA LEU A 37 5.76 -33.49 14.68
C LEU A 37 6.58 -32.27 14.22
N ARG A 38 7.92 -32.39 14.23
CA ARG A 38 8.84 -31.33 13.79
C ARG A 38 8.73 -31.06 12.28
N VAL A 39 8.49 -32.09 11.48
CA VAL A 39 8.25 -31.95 10.03
C VAL A 39 6.90 -31.29 9.76
N ILE A 40 5.86 -31.61 10.53
CA ILE A 40 4.55 -30.96 10.41
C ILE A 40 4.64 -29.47 10.79
N GLU A 41 5.36 -29.12 11.87
CA GLU A 41 5.60 -27.71 12.23
C GLU A 41 6.41 -26.96 11.16
N MET A 42 7.44 -27.59 10.58
CA MET A 42 8.19 -27.00 9.47
C MET A 42 7.33 -26.84 8.21
N LEU A 43 6.46 -27.80 7.93
CA LEU A 43 5.58 -27.76 6.77
C LEU A 43 4.47 -26.71 6.95
N GLU A 44 3.97 -26.53 8.16
CA GLU A 44 2.94 -25.55 8.49
C GLU A 44 3.50 -24.11 8.48
N SER A 45 4.75 -23.93 8.91
CA SER A 45 5.48 -22.66 8.75
C SER A 45 5.81 -22.37 7.28
N LEU A 46 6.17 -23.37 6.47
CA LEU A 46 6.32 -23.23 5.02
C LEU A 46 4.98 -22.93 4.32
N LEU A 47 3.89 -23.55 4.76
CA LEU A 47 2.55 -23.36 4.19
C LEU A 47 1.98 -21.99 4.54
N THR A 48 2.25 -21.47 5.74
CA THR A 48 1.91 -20.09 6.11
C THR A 48 2.73 -19.08 5.34
N LEU A 49 4.04 -19.31 5.13
CA LEU A 49 4.83 -18.50 4.18
C LEU A 49 4.23 -18.56 2.77
N ALA A 50 3.90 -19.75 2.27
CA ALA A 50 3.36 -19.94 0.92
C ALA A 50 2.02 -19.23 0.70
N LYS A 51 1.11 -19.30 1.69
CA LYS A 51 -0.16 -18.55 1.66
C LYS A 51 0.07 -17.04 1.73
N PHE A 52 1.06 -16.59 2.49
CA PHE A 52 1.49 -15.17 2.51
C PHE A 52 2.11 -14.72 1.18
N PHE A 53 2.60 -15.65 0.36
CA PHE A 53 3.18 -15.41 -0.96
C PHE A 53 2.18 -15.40 -2.13
N ALA A 54 0.96 -15.91 -1.98
CA ALA A 54 0.09 -16.18 -3.13
C ALA A 54 -0.66 -14.97 -3.73
N GLU A 55 -0.97 -13.90 -2.98
CA GLU A 55 -1.99 -12.93 -3.46
C GLU A 55 -1.45 -11.54 -3.88
N LYS A 56 -0.29 -11.10 -3.37
CA LYS A 56 0.31 -9.79 -3.74
C LYS A 56 1.84 -9.78 -3.72
N SER A 57 2.41 -10.96 -3.64
CA SER A 57 3.68 -11.21 -2.97
C SER A 57 4.60 -12.06 -3.84
N VAL A 58 4.10 -12.65 -4.92
CA VAL A 58 4.94 -13.21 -5.99
C VAL A 58 5.80 -12.11 -6.62
N SER A 59 5.23 -10.95 -6.96
CA SER A 59 6.01 -9.81 -7.47
C SER A 59 7.05 -9.32 -6.46
N ARG A 60 6.67 -9.20 -5.19
CA ARG A 60 7.59 -8.83 -4.10
C ARG A 60 8.71 -9.85 -3.95
N PHE A 61 8.38 -11.14 -4.00
CA PHE A 61 9.34 -12.24 -3.91
C PHE A 61 10.32 -12.25 -5.07
N MET A 62 9.87 -12.01 -6.30
CA MET A 62 10.74 -11.88 -7.47
C MET A 62 11.71 -10.70 -7.30
N ILE A 63 11.24 -9.55 -6.79
CA ILE A 63 12.09 -8.40 -6.49
C ILE A 63 13.08 -8.74 -5.36
N THR A 64 12.62 -9.44 -4.31
CA THR A 64 13.49 -9.90 -3.22
C THR A 64 14.58 -10.82 -3.74
N ILE A 65 14.27 -11.75 -4.64
CA ILE A 65 15.27 -12.65 -5.25
C ILE A 65 16.30 -11.85 -6.05
N VAL A 66 15.87 -10.88 -6.86
CA VAL A 66 16.79 -10.03 -7.63
C VAL A 66 17.71 -9.23 -6.72
N ILE A 67 17.17 -8.61 -5.66
CA ILE A 67 17.95 -7.85 -4.68
C ILE A 67 18.88 -8.77 -3.90
N PHE A 68 18.43 -9.98 -3.56
CA PHE A 68 19.24 -10.98 -2.89
C PHE A 68 20.47 -11.36 -3.71
N PHE A 69 20.30 -11.64 -5.01
CA PHE A 69 21.45 -11.91 -5.89
C PHE A 69 22.36 -10.71 -6.05
N LEU A 70 21.82 -9.49 -6.13
CA LEU A 70 22.63 -8.27 -6.13
C LEU A 70 23.47 -8.14 -4.86
N ILE A 71 22.87 -8.36 -3.69
CA ILE A 71 23.57 -8.32 -2.41
C ILE A 71 24.65 -9.40 -2.38
N LEU A 72 24.36 -10.63 -2.82
CA LEU A 72 25.35 -11.71 -2.86
C LEU A 72 26.53 -11.37 -3.77
N MET A 73 26.30 -10.74 -4.92
CA MET A 73 27.38 -10.29 -5.83
C MET A 73 28.26 -9.19 -5.22
N LEU A 74 27.72 -8.43 -4.25
CA LEU A 74 28.42 -7.37 -3.52
C LEU A 74 29.13 -7.88 -2.26
N VAL A 75 28.87 -9.13 -1.83
CA VAL A 75 29.48 -9.71 -0.64
C VAL A 75 30.90 -10.16 -0.95
N PRO A 76 31.91 -9.67 -0.21
CA PRO A 76 33.28 -10.15 -0.37
C PRO A 76 33.44 -11.56 0.20
N GLU A 77 34.16 -12.41 -0.52
CA GLU A 77 34.37 -13.84 -0.20
C GLU A 77 34.91 -14.04 1.22
N ASN A 78 35.82 -13.17 1.66
CA ASN A 78 36.44 -13.16 2.99
C ASN A 78 35.43 -13.12 4.15
N LEU A 79 34.25 -12.51 3.93
CA LEU A 79 33.22 -12.34 4.95
C LEU A 79 32.37 -13.61 5.11
N SER A 80 32.20 -14.36 4.02
CA SER A 80 31.45 -15.62 4.01
C SER A 80 32.18 -16.71 4.80
N GLU A 81 33.47 -16.91 4.55
CA GLU A 81 34.31 -17.89 5.25
C GLU A 81 34.42 -17.58 6.75
N TYR A 82 34.54 -16.30 7.10
CA TYR A 82 34.60 -15.86 8.49
C TYR A 82 33.32 -16.18 9.27
N LEU A 83 32.16 -15.97 8.64
CA LEU A 83 30.86 -16.21 9.25
C LEU A 83 30.54 -17.69 9.40
N GLU A 84 30.87 -18.52 8.42
CA GLU A 84 30.68 -19.98 8.53
C GLU A 84 31.56 -20.57 9.64
N LYS A 85 32.81 -20.14 9.72
CA LYS A 85 33.75 -20.60 10.76
C LYS A 85 33.30 -20.19 12.17
N LYS A 86 32.63 -19.05 12.32
CA LYS A 86 32.21 -18.52 13.63
C LYS A 86 30.81 -18.96 14.05
N SER A 87 29.88 -19.12 13.11
CA SER A 87 28.48 -19.48 13.39
C SER A 87 28.25 -20.99 13.45
N ALA A 88 29.14 -21.81 12.87
CA ALA A 88 28.97 -23.24 12.69
C ALA A 88 27.69 -23.65 11.93
N ILE A 89 27.03 -22.70 11.27
CA ILE A 89 25.82 -22.91 10.47
C ILE A 89 26.22 -22.84 8.99
N PRO A 90 26.02 -23.92 8.21
CA PRO A 90 26.26 -23.88 6.78
C PRO A 90 25.31 -22.88 6.11
N TYR A 91 25.80 -22.12 5.14
CA TYR A 91 25.02 -21.13 4.40
C TYR A 91 24.49 -19.94 5.22
N SER A 92 25.09 -19.65 6.38
CA SER A 92 24.62 -18.55 7.25
C SER A 92 24.64 -17.18 6.55
N MET A 93 25.61 -16.97 5.66
CA MET A 93 25.71 -15.73 4.90
C MET A 93 24.56 -15.58 3.89
N GLN A 94 24.17 -16.65 3.18
CA GLN A 94 23.01 -16.58 2.28
C GLN A 94 21.71 -16.32 3.06
N LEU A 95 21.51 -16.95 4.21
CA LEU A 95 20.32 -16.70 5.05
C LEU A 95 20.27 -15.25 5.55
N PHE A 96 21.42 -14.69 5.93
CA PHE A 96 21.53 -13.30 6.36
C PHE A 96 21.24 -12.32 5.21
N CYS A 97 21.87 -12.53 4.04
CA CYS A 97 21.63 -11.71 2.85
C CYS A 97 20.17 -11.78 2.38
N PHE A 98 19.56 -12.96 2.43
CA PHE A 98 18.15 -13.12 2.07
C PHE A 98 17.24 -12.36 3.04
N SER A 99 17.53 -12.42 4.34
CA SER A 99 16.78 -11.69 5.37
C SER A 99 16.87 -10.18 5.14
N ILE A 100 18.07 -9.65 4.85
CA ILE A 100 18.25 -8.23 4.51
C ILE A 100 17.49 -7.86 3.25
N ALA A 101 17.60 -8.66 2.19
CA ALA A 101 16.88 -8.41 0.93
C ALA A 101 15.37 -8.35 1.16
N PHE A 102 14.84 -9.29 1.95
CA PHE A 102 13.41 -9.37 2.26
C PHE A 102 12.94 -8.16 3.06
N VAL A 103 13.62 -7.82 4.16
CA VAL A 103 13.29 -6.64 4.97
C VAL A 103 13.39 -5.35 4.15
N SER A 104 14.42 -5.23 3.29
CA SER A 104 14.59 -4.07 2.41
C SER A 104 13.42 -3.92 1.45
N THR A 105 12.93 -5.01 0.84
CA THR A 105 11.76 -4.94 -0.05
C THR A 105 10.49 -4.48 0.68
N LEU A 106 10.29 -4.91 1.92
CA LEU A 106 9.14 -4.48 2.73
C LEU A 106 9.21 -2.99 3.06
N ILE A 107 10.40 -2.49 3.41
CA ILE A 107 10.62 -1.07 3.69
C ILE A 107 10.43 -0.24 2.42
N LEU A 108 11.03 -0.66 1.30
CA LEU A 108 10.93 0.04 0.03
C LEU A 108 9.47 0.18 -0.45
N ASP A 109 8.64 -0.85 -0.31
CA ASP A 109 7.22 -0.79 -0.70
C ASP A 109 6.48 0.31 0.09
N ARG A 110 6.73 0.41 1.40
CA ARG A 110 6.16 1.47 2.25
C ARG A 110 6.70 2.85 1.86
N VAL A 111 8.01 2.96 1.64
CA VAL A 111 8.65 4.22 1.26
C VAL A 111 8.15 4.72 -0.10
N VAL A 112 7.98 3.84 -1.08
CA VAL A 112 7.45 4.20 -2.40
C VAL A 112 6.03 4.75 -2.30
N ILE A 113 5.16 4.11 -1.52
CA ILE A 113 3.79 4.61 -1.30
C ILE A 113 3.83 6.00 -0.64
N LEU A 114 4.65 6.18 0.39
CA LEU A 114 4.80 7.48 1.05
C LEU A 114 5.36 8.53 0.10
N PHE A 115 6.34 8.18 -0.71
CA PHE A 115 6.95 9.08 -1.68
C PHE A 115 5.95 9.50 -2.77
N LEU A 116 5.17 8.56 -3.31
CA LEU A 116 4.10 8.86 -4.27
C LEU A 116 3.04 9.79 -3.67
N ARG A 117 2.66 9.56 -2.40
CA ARG A 117 1.73 10.44 -1.69
C ARG A 117 2.31 11.84 -1.51
N MET A 118 3.56 11.95 -1.07
CA MET A 118 4.26 13.22 -0.92
C MET A 118 4.40 13.96 -2.26
N PHE A 119 4.75 13.25 -3.32
CA PHE A 119 4.85 13.82 -4.66
C PHE A 119 3.51 14.36 -5.15
N TYR A 120 2.42 13.63 -4.93
CA TYR A 120 1.08 14.09 -5.29
C TYR A 120 0.69 15.36 -4.52
N LEU A 121 0.98 15.40 -3.21
CA LEU A 121 0.75 16.60 -2.39
C LEU A 121 1.56 17.80 -2.89
N ILE A 122 2.86 17.62 -3.12
CA ILE A 122 3.74 18.69 -3.63
C ILE A 122 3.25 19.19 -5.00
N ARG A 123 2.87 18.29 -5.91
CA ARG A 123 2.31 18.66 -7.21
C ARG A 123 1.02 19.47 -7.05
N GLY A 124 0.16 19.08 -6.11
CA GLY A 124 -1.04 19.84 -5.72
C GLY A 124 -0.71 21.25 -5.23
N PHE A 125 0.26 21.37 -4.31
CA PHE A 125 0.73 22.68 -3.79
C PHE A 125 1.30 23.57 -4.89
N VAL A 126 2.15 23.04 -5.77
CA VAL A 126 2.72 23.79 -6.90
C VAL A 126 1.62 24.25 -7.85
N LYS A 127 0.64 23.38 -8.13
CA LYS A 127 -0.52 23.72 -8.97
C LYS A 127 -1.36 24.83 -8.33
N LYS A 128 -1.75 24.70 -7.05
CA LYS A 128 -2.48 25.74 -6.30
C LYS A 128 -1.71 27.08 -6.30
N ARG A 129 -0.41 27.06 -6.05
CA ARG A 129 0.43 28.29 -6.07
C ARG A 129 0.47 28.95 -7.45
N LYS A 130 0.52 28.18 -8.53
CA LYS A 130 0.45 28.71 -9.91
C LYS A 130 -0.93 29.32 -10.19
N MET A 131 -1.99 28.67 -9.75
CA MET A 131 -3.36 29.16 -9.89
C MET A 131 -3.57 30.48 -9.15
N LEU A 132 -3.08 30.58 -7.90
CA LEU A 132 -3.15 31.80 -7.10
C LEU A 132 -2.36 32.96 -7.74
N LYS A 133 -1.19 32.68 -8.34
CA LYS A 133 -0.45 33.69 -9.11
C LYS A 133 -1.25 34.20 -10.30
N ASN A 134 -1.96 33.33 -11.01
CA ASN A 134 -2.82 33.73 -12.12
C ASN A 134 -3.97 34.61 -11.61
N LEU A 135 -4.60 34.26 -10.48
CA LEU A 135 -5.67 35.05 -9.86
C LEU A 135 -5.18 36.44 -9.43
N ASN A 136 -3.98 36.52 -8.83
CA ASN A 136 -3.38 37.80 -8.43
C ASN A 136 -2.90 38.67 -9.60
N SER A 137 -2.80 38.11 -10.81
CA SER A 137 -2.48 38.87 -12.03
C SER A 137 -3.71 39.45 -12.74
N LEU A 138 -4.92 39.18 -12.22
CA LEU A 138 -6.17 39.64 -12.83
C LEU A 138 -6.37 41.14 -12.68
N ASN A 139 -6.96 41.74 -13.70
CA ASN A 139 -7.29 43.16 -13.72
C ASN A 139 -8.63 43.44 -13.00
N ALA A 140 -8.90 44.69 -12.63
CA ALA A 140 -10.10 45.05 -11.84
C ALA A 140 -11.43 44.61 -12.51
N GLU A 141 -11.54 44.74 -13.83
CA GLU A 141 -12.74 44.29 -14.57
C GLU A 141 -12.88 42.76 -14.59
N GLN A 142 -11.77 42.02 -14.60
CA GLN A 142 -11.81 40.55 -14.53
C GLN A 142 -12.22 40.08 -13.12
N ILE A 143 -11.75 40.79 -12.08
CA ILE A 143 -12.15 40.54 -10.70
C ILE A 143 -13.66 40.76 -10.52
N ARG A 144 -14.23 41.81 -11.12
CA ARG A 144 -15.69 42.04 -11.12
C ARG A 144 -16.46 40.89 -11.78
N ILE A 145 -15.97 40.36 -12.89
CA ILE A 145 -16.58 39.19 -13.54
C ILE A 145 -16.56 37.98 -12.61
N ILE A 146 -15.45 37.74 -11.90
CA ILE A 146 -15.37 36.64 -10.92
C ILE A 146 -16.31 36.88 -9.73
N GLU A 147 -16.43 38.12 -9.24
CA GLU A 147 -17.37 38.49 -8.19
C GLU A 147 -18.82 38.16 -8.60
N LEU A 148 -19.18 38.44 -9.85
CA LEU A 148 -20.47 38.03 -10.40
C LEU A 148 -20.60 36.49 -10.43
N PHE A 149 -19.54 35.75 -10.80
CA PHE A 149 -19.60 34.28 -10.78
C PHE A 149 -19.88 33.76 -9.36
N LEU A 150 -19.28 34.35 -8.33
CA LEU A 150 -19.51 33.97 -6.94
C LEU A 150 -20.95 34.29 -6.47
N GLN A 151 -21.55 35.35 -6.99
CA GLN A 151 -22.93 35.73 -6.67
C GLN A 151 -23.98 34.84 -7.36
N TYR A 152 -23.67 34.33 -8.56
CA TYR A 152 -24.61 33.59 -9.40
C TYR A 152 -24.23 32.09 -9.52
N ASN A 153 -23.95 31.42 -8.38
CA ASN A 153 -23.69 29.98 -8.31
C ASN A 153 -22.64 29.46 -9.31
N CYS A 154 -21.57 30.23 -9.51
CA CYS A 154 -20.44 29.89 -10.39
C CYS A 154 -20.83 29.69 -11.87
N GLN A 155 -22.01 30.18 -12.31
CA GLN A 155 -22.46 30.13 -13.70
C GLN A 155 -22.99 31.49 -14.16
N LEU A 156 -22.50 31.96 -15.31
CA LEU A 156 -22.92 33.23 -15.88
C LEU A 156 -23.09 33.14 -17.39
N THR A 157 -24.01 33.95 -17.91
CA THR A 157 -24.15 34.19 -19.35
C THR A 157 -23.36 35.45 -19.68
N LEU A 158 -22.37 35.30 -20.57
CA LEU A 158 -21.46 36.38 -20.95
C LEU A 158 -21.28 36.41 -22.46
N CYS A 159 -21.02 37.59 -23.01
CA CYS A 159 -20.67 37.74 -24.41
C CYS A 159 -19.24 37.22 -24.66
N PRO A 160 -19.05 36.23 -25.56
CA PRO A 160 -17.73 35.63 -25.82
C PRO A 160 -16.75 36.60 -26.48
N ASP A 161 -17.26 37.63 -27.17
CA ASP A 161 -16.45 38.65 -27.86
C ASP A 161 -15.80 39.64 -26.90
N ASN A 162 -16.16 39.60 -25.61
CA ASN A 162 -15.52 40.44 -24.60
C ASN A 162 -14.07 40.00 -24.36
N PRO A 163 -13.07 40.89 -24.53
CA PRO A 163 -11.66 40.53 -24.39
C PRO A 163 -11.30 40.00 -22.99
N ASN A 164 -11.99 40.46 -21.94
CA ASN A 164 -11.76 39.97 -20.57
C ASN A 164 -12.26 38.54 -20.40
N VAL A 165 -13.39 38.18 -21.00
CA VAL A 165 -13.95 36.82 -20.97
C VAL A 165 -13.06 35.88 -21.78
N ALA A 166 -12.62 36.29 -22.98
CA ALA A 166 -11.69 35.52 -23.79
C ALA A 166 -10.36 35.24 -23.06
N LEU A 167 -9.82 36.23 -22.32
CA LEU A 167 -8.63 36.03 -21.49
C LEU A 167 -8.86 35.08 -20.32
N LEU A 168 -9.99 35.17 -19.63
CA LEU A 168 -10.34 34.25 -18.53
C LEU A 168 -10.51 32.80 -19.03
N VAL A 169 -11.08 32.61 -20.23
CA VAL A 169 -11.15 31.30 -20.90
C VAL A 169 -9.75 30.80 -21.27
N LYS A 170 -8.89 31.67 -21.83
CA LYS A 170 -7.49 31.33 -22.16
C LYS A 170 -6.69 30.92 -20.93
N MET A 171 -6.93 31.57 -19.79
CA MET A 171 -6.33 31.24 -18.50
C MET A 171 -6.92 29.98 -17.84
N ARG A 172 -7.97 29.39 -18.43
CA ARG A 172 -8.72 28.22 -17.92
C ARG A 172 -9.35 28.44 -16.53
N ILE A 173 -9.63 29.70 -16.20
CA ILE A 173 -10.35 30.08 -14.97
C ILE A 173 -11.85 29.80 -15.17
N ILE A 174 -12.37 30.10 -16.36
CA ILE A 174 -13.76 29.80 -16.74
C ILE A 174 -13.78 28.84 -17.93
N SER A 175 -14.79 27.97 -17.97
CA SER A 175 -15.06 27.01 -19.05
C SER A 175 -16.37 27.36 -19.75
N PHE A 176 -16.41 27.16 -21.07
CA PHE A 176 -17.63 27.26 -21.84
C PHE A 176 -18.54 26.05 -21.55
N VAL A 177 -19.82 26.31 -21.30
CA VAL A 177 -20.82 25.27 -21.04
C VAL A 177 -21.68 25.06 -22.29
N ARG A 178 -22.36 26.11 -22.74
CA ARG A 178 -23.27 26.06 -23.90
C ARG A 178 -23.51 27.45 -24.48
N LYS A 179 -23.92 27.50 -25.75
CA LYS A 179 -24.37 28.74 -26.39
C LYS A 179 -25.83 29.01 -26.02
N CYS A 180 -26.19 30.26 -25.75
CA CYS A 180 -27.58 30.63 -25.51
C CYS A 180 -28.37 30.63 -26.83
N SER A 181 -29.64 30.22 -26.77
CA SER A 181 -30.51 30.16 -27.94
C SER A 181 -31.00 31.54 -28.41
N LEU A 182 -31.01 32.52 -27.50
CA LEU A 182 -31.29 33.92 -27.80
C LEU A 182 -30.00 34.75 -27.69
N GLY A 183 -29.46 35.19 -28.82
CA GLY A 183 -28.33 36.13 -28.90
C GLY A 183 -26.95 35.49 -29.12
N ASN A 184 -25.91 36.34 -29.11
CA ASN A 184 -24.51 35.91 -29.22
C ASN A 184 -23.91 35.47 -27.88
N ASP A 185 -24.66 35.56 -26.80
CA ASP A 185 -24.16 35.22 -25.47
C ASP A 185 -23.98 33.71 -25.28
N SER A 186 -23.05 33.38 -24.41
CA SER A 186 -22.69 32.01 -24.08
C SER A 186 -22.68 31.83 -22.57
N GLN A 187 -23.10 30.65 -22.12
CA GLN A 187 -23.03 30.28 -20.72
C GLN A 187 -21.63 29.75 -20.41
N PHE A 188 -21.03 30.33 -19.38
CA PHE A 188 -19.74 29.95 -18.83
C PHE A 188 -19.91 29.47 -17.39
N GLN A 189 -18.98 28.64 -16.95
CA GLN A 189 -18.88 28.17 -15.57
C GLN A 189 -17.48 28.41 -15.04
N LEU A 190 -17.35 28.69 -13.75
CA LEU A 190 -16.06 28.72 -13.08
C LEU A 190 -15.47 27.30 -13.04
N ASN A 191 -14.19 27.16 -13.35
CA ASN A 191 -13.53 25.87 -13.31
C ASN A 191 -13.52 25.36 -11.84
N PRO A 192 -14.00 24.13 -11.55
CA PRO A 192 -14.08 23.62 -10.18
C PRO A 192 -12.75 23.70 -9.42
N GLU A 193 -11.62 23.51 -10.12
CA GLU A 193 -10.30 23.60 -9.48
C GLU A 193 -9.94 25.02 -9.01
N TYR A 194 -10.47 26.04 -9.69
CA TYR A 194 -10.33 27.45 -9.32
C TYR A 194 -11.41 27.88 -8.34
N GLU A 195 -12.60 27.29 -8.42
CA GLU A 195 -13.72 27.55 -7.51
C GLU A 195 -13.34 27.31 -6.06
N ASP A 196 -12.82 26.12 -5.73
CA ASP A 196 -12.34 25.79 -4.38
C ASP A 196 -11.28 26.78 -3.90
N LEU A 197 -10.32 27.13 -4.77
CA LEU A 197 -9.24 28.05 -4.43
C LEU A 197 -9.76 29.48 -4.21
N ILE A 198 -10.70 29.94 -5.03
CA ILE A 198 -11.29 31.27 -4.92
C ILE A 198 -12.08 31.34 -3.62
N PHE A 199 -12.90 30.35 -3.28
CA PHE A 199 -13.62 30.34 -2.01
C PHE A 199 -12.69 30.29 -0.79
N GLU A 200 -11.55 29.59 -0.87
CA GLU A 200 -10.55 29.56 0.20
C GLU A 200 -9.81 30.90 0.40
N THR A 201 -9.57 31.66 -0.67
CA THR A 201 -8.65 32.82 -0.67
C THR A 201 -9.33 34.17 -0.89
N TRP A 202 -10.61 34.19 -1.24
CA TRP A 202 -11.33 35.43 -1.55
C TRP A 202 -11.60 36.26 -0.29
N ASN A 203 -11.00 37.46 -0.22
CA ASN A 203 -11.31 38.43 0.81
C ASN A 203 -12.38 39.42 0.30
N PRO A 204 -13.62 39.38 0.82
CA PRO A 204 -14.72 40.22 0.34
C PRO A 204 -14.51 41.71 0.65
N CYS A 205 -13.69 42.04 1.66
CA CYS A 205 -13.41 43.41 2.07
C CYS A 205 -12.33 44.07 1.18
N THR A 206 -11.29 43.32 0.81
CA THR A 206 -10.18 43.85 0.01
C THR A 206 -10.34 43.61 -1.49
N LYS A 207 -11.30 42.76 -1.90
CA LYS A 207 -11.52 42.30 -3.29
C LYS A 207 -10.23 41.74 -3.91
N ARG A 208 -9.45 41.02 -3.11
CA ARG A 208 -8.18 40.38 -3.47
C ARG A 208 -8.16 38.93 -2.98
N PHE A 209 -7.27 38.14 -3.59
CA PHE A 209 -7.01 36.77 -3.20
C PHE A 209 -5.80 36.75 -2.25
N GLU A 210 -6.02 36.32 -0.99
CA GLU A 210 -5.03 36.30 0.09
C GLU A 210 -4.71 34.87 0.55
#